data_AF-A0A7X0FMW7-F1
#
_entry.id   AF-A0A7X0FMW7-F1
#
_cell.length_a   1.000
_cell.length_b   1.000
_cell.length_c   1.000
_cell.angle_alpha   90.00
_cell.angle_beta   90.00
_cell.angle_gamma   90.00
#
_symmetry.space_group_name_H-M   'P 1'
#
loop_
_entity.id
_entity.type
_entity.pdbx_description
1 polymer ?
#
loop_
_entity_poly.entity_id
_entity_poly.type
_entity_poly.pdbx_seq_one_letter_code
_entity_poly.pdbx_strand_id
1 'polypeptide(L)'
;MTNPGKPDPEAMLGAEMGAFGPPPPPSRDGSSGPIGGNVVSWRDLPDSDAAARWEALRRWVEWFAVRYRVSQTTIPPCWYKHGQLVEELSALHSAHIAAFDERDAGYGPLGWHERLAQAMPRLTRAYAGGCTDGHRDHVPRSWVGTTDEQDWNAWTSKAHAR
;
A
#
# COMPACT_ATOMS: atom_id res chain seq x y z
N MET A 1 -10.31 -29.04 -72.55
CA MET A 1 -9.53 -29.07 -71.28
C MET A 1 -9.25 -27.62 -70.91
N THR A 2 -10.08 -27.05 -70.03
CA THR A 2 -9.99 -25.63 -69.65
C THR A 2 -9.07 -25.52 -68.43
N ASN A 3 -8.02 -24.71 -68.56
CA ASN A 3 -7.03 -24.45 -67.51
C ASN A 3 -7.68 -23.60 -66.41
N PRO A 4 -7.64 -23.98 -65.11
CA PRO A 4 -8.19 -23.13 -64.06
C PRO A 4 -7.26 -21.93 -63.87
N GLY A 5 -7.78 -20.74 -64.17
CA GLY A 5 -7.08 -19.48 -64.03
C GLY A 5 -6.55 -19.29 -62.61
N LYS A 6 -5.27 -18.95 -62.51
CA LYS A 6 -4.62 -18.52 -61.27
C LYS A 6 -5.42 -17.36 -60.66
N PRO A 7 -5.71 -17.36 -59.35
CA PRO A 7 -6.51 -16.33 -58.72
C PRO A 7 -5.86 -14.96 -58.87
N ASP A 8 -6.70 -13.96 -59.14
CA ASP A 8 -6.34 -12.55 -59.33
C ASP A 8 -5.71 -11.97 -58.05
N PRO A 9 -4.46 -11.46 -58.10
CA PRO A 9 -3.78 -10.89 -56.93
C PRO A 9 -4.47 -9.62 -56.39
N GLU A 10 -5.21 -8.87 -57.21
CA GLU A 10 -5.96 -7.68 -56.75
C GLU A 10 -7.18 -8.08 -55.90
N ALA A 11 -7.80 -9.23 -56.20
CA ALA A 11 -8.91 -9.77 -55.41
C ALA A 11 -8.46 -10.29 -54.03
N MET A 12 -7.21 -10.76 -53.88
CA MET A 12 -6.65 -11.14 -52.58
C MET A 12 -6.32 -9.91 -51.71
N LEU A 13 -5.83 -8.82 -52.30
CA LEU A 13 -5.52 -7.59 -51.55
C LEU A 13 -6.77 -6.91 -50.97
N GLY A 14 -7.92 -7.01 -51.65
CA GLY A 14 -9.19 -6.47 -51.17
C GLY A 14 -9.76 -7.22 -49.96
N ALA A 15 -9.43 -8.50 -49.80
CA ALA A 15 -9.93 -9.35 -48.71
C ALA A 15 -9.15 -9.18 -47.40
N GLU A 16 -7.87 -8.77 -47.45
CA GLU A 16 -7.05 -8.56 -46.23
C GLU A 16 -7.30 -7.22 -45.54
N MET A 17 -7.81 -6.20 -46.24
CA MET A 17 -8.05 -4.88 -45.64
C MET A 17 -9.36 -4.75 -44.85
N GLY A 18 -10.24 -5.76 -44.87
CA GLY A 18 -11.52 -5.76 -44.14
C GLY A 18 -11.49 -6.41 -42.76
N ALA A 19 -10.40 -7.08 -42.40
CA ALA A 19 -10.36 -7.98 -41.24
C ALA A 19 -9.89 -7.34 -39.92
N PHE A 20 -9.40 -6.11 -39.94
CA PHE A 20 -8.92 -5.40 -38.76
C PHE A 20 -9.84 -4.23 -38.41
N GLY A 21 -11.01 -4.56 -37.86
CA GLY A 21 -11.80 -3.57 -37.13
C GLY A 21 -10.97 -2.93 -36.01
N PRO A 22 -11.26 -1.69 -35.60
CA PRO A 22 -10.54 -1.06 -34.50
C PRO A 22 -10.58 -1.98 -33.27
N PRO A 23 -9.46 -2.12 -32.54
CA PRO A 23 -9.45 -2.96 -31.34
C PRO A 23 -10.58 -2.51 -30.43
N PRO A 24 -11.27 -3.44 -29.75
CA PRO A 24 -12.26 -3.07 -28.76
C PRO A 24 -11.60 -2.10 -27.77
N PRO A 25 -12.33 -1.07 -27.30
CA PRO A 25 -11.78 -0.18 -26.29
C PRO A 25 -11.30 -1.02 -25.10
N PRO A 26 -10.17 -0.67 -24.46
CA PRO A 26 -9.67 -1.41 -23.32
C PRO A 26 -10.81 -1.59 -22.31
N SER A 27 -11.00 -2.82 -21.85
CA SER A 27 -12.01 -3.13 -20.86
C SER A 27 -11.84 -2.18 -19.68
N ARG A 28 -12.87 -1.36 -19.44
CA ARG A 28 -12.95 -0.45 -18.27
C ARG A 28 -13.47 -1.18 -17.04
N ASP A 29 -13.50 -2.50 -17.05
CA ASP A 29 -13.83 -3.35 -15.90
C ASP A 29 -12.65 -3.47 -14.93
N GLY A 30 -11.83 -2.42 -14.85
CA GLY A 30 -10.96 -2.24 -13.72
C GLY A 30 -11.82 -2.20 -12.46
N SER A 31 -11.50 -3.07 -11.50
CA SER A 31 -12.10 -3.07 -10.17
C SER A 31 -12.16 -1.63 -9.65
N SER A 32 -13.38 -1.09 -9.55
CA SER A 32 -13.65 0.23 -8.97
C SER A 32 -13.68 0.12 -7.44
N GLY A 33 -12.78 -0.68 -6.88
CA GLY A 33 -12.52 -0.67 -5.45
C GLY A 33 -12.12 0.76 -5.06
N PRO A 34 -12.68 1.33 -3.99
CA PRO A 34 -12.24 2.63 -3.52
C PRO A 34 -10.73 2.59 -3.29
N ILE A 35 -10.00 3.59 -3.79
CA ILE A 35 -8.54 3.73 -3.58
C ILE A 35 -8.20 3.69 -2.07
N GLY A 36 -9.15 4.08 -1.20
CA GLY A 36 -9.05 4.00 0.26
C GLY A 36 -9.30 2.63 0.91
N GLY A 37 -9.69 1.58 0.17
CA GLY A 37 -10.05 0.27 0.74
C GLY A 37 -8.89 -0.49 1.39
N ASN A 38 -7.66 -0.04 1.15
CA ASN A 38 -6.44 -0.61 1.68
C ASN A 38 -5.90 0.13 2.90
N VAL A 39 -6.45 1.30 3.24
CA VAL A 39 -6.09 2.03 4.46
C VAL A 39 -6.65 1.29 5.67
N VAL A 40 -5.80 1.08 6.67
CA VAL A 40 -6.16 0.37 7.91
C VAL A 40 -6.02 1.33 9.09
N SER A 41 -7.09 1.55 9.84
CA SER A 41 -7.03 2.12 11.19
C SER A 41 -7.00 0.96 12.19
N TRP A 42 -5.83 0.65 12.75
CA TRP A 42 -5.71 -0.42 13.76
C TRP A 42 -6.46 -0.10 15.05
N ARG A 43 -6.66 1.19 15.33
CA ARG A 43 -7.42 1.67 16.49
C ARG A 43 -8.89 1.29 16.42
N ASP A 44 -9.48 1.34 15.23
CA ASP A 44 -10.92 1.16 15.03
C ASP A 44 -11.24 -0.12 14.25
N LEU A 45 -10.26 -1.01 14.10
CA LEU A 45 -10.40 -2.25 13.33
C LEU A 45 -11.26 -3.26 14.11
N PRO A 46 -12.37 -3.76 13.54
CA PRO A 46 -13.14 -4.81 14.20
C PRO A 46 -12.36 -6.13 14.19
N ASP A 47 -12.51 -6.91 15.25
CA ASP A 47 -11.83 -8.20 15.42
C ASP A 47 -12.09 -9.18 14.26
N SER A 48 -13.28 -9.11 13.64
CA SER A 48 -13.64 -9.93 12.47
C SER A 48 -12.72 -9.72 11.27
N ASP A 49 -12.18 -8.51 11.13
CA ASP A 49 -11.38 -8.10 9.97
C ASP A 49 -9.88 -8.19 10.27
N ALA A 50 -9.51 -8.25 11.55
CA ALA A 50 -8.14 -8.23 12.03
C ALA A 50 -7.26 -9.30 11.37
N ALA A 51 -7.74 -10.54 11.30
CA ALA A 51 -6.97 -11.65 10.71
C ALA A 51 -6.60 -11.38 9.25
N ALA A 52 -7.55 -10.91 8.43
CA ALA A 52 -7.32 -10.61 7.03
C ALA A 52 -6.35 -9.43 6.84
N ARG A 53 -6.48 -8.38 7.66
CA ARG A 53 -5.61 -7.19 7.59
C ARG A 53 -4.18 -7.51 8.03
N TRP A 54 -4.00 -8.25 9.12
CA TRP A 54 -2.69 -8.68 9.60
C TRP A 54 -1.97 -9.54 8.56
N GLU A 55 -2.67 -10.49 7.97
CA GLU A 55 -2.12 -11.40 6.98
C GLU A 55 -1.74 -10.67 5.67
N ALA A 56 -2.58 -9.72 5.22
CA ALA A 56 -2.25 -8.87 4.08
C ALA A 56 -1.00 -8.01 4.35
N LEU A 57 -0.91 -7.36 5.51
CA LEU A 57 0.26 -6.57 5.89
C LEU A 57 1.52 -7.45 5.99
N ARG A 58 1.41 -8.61 6.66
CA ARG A 58 2.53 -9.54 6.83
C ARG A 58 3.16 -9.94 5.51
N ARG A 59 2.35 -10.42 4.56
CA ARG A 59 2.85 -10.82 3.24
C ARG A 59 3.59 -9.69 2.54
N TRP A 60 3.05 -8.47 2.62
CA TRP A 60 3.69 -7.30 2.02
C TRP A 60 4.99 -6.94 2.73
N VAL A 61 5.03 -6.93 4.07
CA VAL A 61 6.23 -6.62 4.86
C VAL A 61 7.34 -7.63 4.59
N GLU A 62 7.03 -8.92 4.56
CA GLU A 62 8.00 -9.98 4.26
C GLU A 62 8.57 -9.84 2.85
N TRP A 63 7.71 -9.62 1.84
CA TRP A 63 8.16 -9.32 0.48
C TRP A 63 9.02 -8.05 0.43
N PHE A 64 8.58 -6.97 1.07
CA PHE A 64 9.25 -5.67 1.06
C PHE A 64 10.63 -5.75 1.69
N ALA A 65 10.74 -6.38 2.86
CA ALA A 65 12.00 -6.56 3.57
C ALA A 65 13.03 -7.34 2.73
N VAL A 66 12.60 -8.40 2.03
CA VAL A 66 13.47 -9.18 1.14
C VAL A 66 13.82 -8.38 -0.12
N ARG A 67 12.82 -7.79 -0.78
CA ARG A 67 12.96 -7.08 -2.08
C ARG A 67 13.89 -5.89 -1.98
N TYR A 68 13.78 -5.12 -0.90
CA TYR A 68 14.56 -3.90 -0.64
C TYR A 68 15.76 -4.15 0.28
N ARG A 69 16.00 -5.41 0.68
CA ARG A 69 17.11 -5.80 1.58
C ARG A 69 17.12 -4.98 2.88
N VAL A 70 15.94 -4.79 3.48
CA VAL A 70 15.81 -4.02 4.72
C VAL A 70 16.44 -4.80 5.88
N SER A 71 17.31 -4.14 6.63
CA SER A 71 17.99 -4.74 7.78
C SER A 71 17.00 -5.09 8.90
N GLN A 72 17.30 -6.16 9.64
CA GLN A 72 16.58 -6.52 10.88
C GLN A 72 16.70 -5.45 11.98
N THR A 73 17.68 -4.54 11.87
CA THR A 73 17.79 -3.35 12.73
C THR A 73 16.80 -2.24 12.34
N THR A 74 16.02 -2.41 11.28
CA THR A 74 14.96 -1.49 10.85
C THR A 74 13.60 -2.17 10.87
N ILE A 75 13.51 -3.41 10.38
CA ILE A 75 12.31 -4.24 10.47
C ILE A 75 12.70 -5.58 11.11
N PRO A 76 12.57 -5.74 12.43
CA PRO A 76 12.91 -6.99 13.11
C PRO A 76 11.84 -8.08 12.85
N PRO A 77 12.15 -9.37 13.07
CA PRO A 77 11.15 -10.45 12.96
C PRO A 77 9.91 -10.27 13.84
N CYS A 78 10.04 -9.52 14.94
CA CYS A 78 8.94 -9.20 15.86
C CYS A 78 8.23 -7.87 15.53
N TRP A 79 8.42 -7.29 14.33
CA TRP A 79 7.87 -5.97 13.93
C TRP A 79 6.37 -5.79 14.25
N TYR A 80 5.57 -6.85 14.14
CA TYR A 80 4.12 -6.82 14.39
C TYR A 80 3.74 -6.56 15.85
N LYS A 81 4.71 -6.67 16.77
CA LYS A 81 4.55 -6.33 18.19
C LYS A 81 4.94 -4.88 18.51
N HIS A 82 5.44 -4.13 17.52
CA HIS A 82 5.85 -2.73 17.67
C HIS A 82 4.81 -1.82 17.01
N GLY A 83 3.91 -1.23 17.82
CA GLY A 83 2.79 -0.42 17.31
C GLY A 83 3.22 0.68 16.33
N GLN A 84 4.30 1.42 16.62
CA GLN A 84 4.78 2.45 15.70
C GLN A 84 5.26 1.88 14.35
N LEU A 85 5.88 0.70 14.33
CA LEU A 85 6.24 0.03 13.08
C LEU A 85 4.99 -0.44 12.33
N VAL A 86 4.01 -0.99 13.04
CA VAL A 86 2.73 -1.44 12.46
C VAL A 86 2.03 -0.28 11.73
N GLU A 87 1.92 0.89 12.37
CA GLU A 87 1.30 2.07 11.77
C GLU A 87 2.06 2.55 10.52
N GLU A 88 3.38 2.72 10.62
CA GLU A 88 4.20 3.22 9.51
C GLU A 88 4.24 2.24 8.33
N LEU A 89 4.37 0.93 8.59
CA LEU A 89 4.36 -0.10 7.55
C LEU A 89 2.99 -0.23 6.89
N SER A 90 1.90 -0.07 7.65
CA SER A 90 0.53 -0.07 7.09
C SER A 90 0.29 1.10 6.15
N ALA A 91 0.78 2.29 6.52
CA ALA A 91 0.72 3.47 5.67
C ALA A 91 1.54 3.28 4.38
N LEU A 92 2.76 2.74 4.49
CA LEU A 92 3.61 2.44 3.33
C LEU A 92 3.00 1.39 2.41
N HIS A 93 2.37 0.35 2.97
CA HIS A 93 1.66 -0.68 2.22
C HIS A 93 0.46 -0.10 1.46
N SER A 94 -0.36 0.72 2.13
CA SER A 94 -1.51 1.38 1.52
C SER A 94 -1.07 2.29 0.37
N ALA A 95 0.00 3.08 0.59
CA ALA A 95 0.59 3.94 -0.43
C ALA A 95 1.19 3.12 -1.59
N HIS A 96 1.78 1.95 -1.32
CA HIS A 96 2.32 1.08 -2.35
C HIS A 96 1.21 0.56 -3.26
N ILE A 97 0.10 0.08 -2.70
CA ILE A 97 -1.03 -0.41 -3.51
C ILE A 97 -1.58 0.72 -4.40
N ALA A 98 -1.77 1.92 -3.86
CA ALA A 98 -2.25 3.06 -4.64
C ALA A 98 -1.26 3.52 -5.71
N ALA A 99 0.05 3.51 -5.41
CA ALA A 99 1.09 3.97 -6.31
C ALA A 99 1.36 3.02 -7.48
N PHE A 100 1.06 1.74 -7.33
CA PHE A 100 1.26 0.71 -8.34
C PHE A 100 -0.06 0.27 -9.00
N ASP A 101 -1.10 1.10 -8.92
CA ASP A 101 -2.34 0.89 -9.67
C ASP A 101 -2.07 0.97 -11.18
N GLU A 102 -2.64 0.05 -11.94
CA GLU A 102 -2.46 -0.07 -13.40
C GLU A 102 -2.93 1.17 -14.18
N ARG A 103 -3.76 2.01 -13.56
CA ARG A 103 -4.31 3.24 -14.15
C ARG A 103 -3.43 4.45 -13.88
N ASP A 104 -2.37 4.32 -13.09
CA ASP A 104 -1.42 5.40 -12.83
C ASP A 104 -0.69 5.81 -14.13
N ALA A 105 -0.42 7.10 -14.28
CA ALA A 105 0.27 7.65 -15.46
C ALA A 105 1.78 7.30 -15.51
N GLY A 106 2.28 6.50 -14.58
CA GLY A 106 3.67 6.06 -14.45
C GLY A 106 4.49 6.83 -13.40
N TYR A 107 3.88 7.77 -12.69
CA TYR A 107 4.57 8.62 -11.71
C TYR A 107 4.38 8.15 -10.26
N GLY A 108 3.29 7.43 -9.98
CA GLY A 108 2.98 6.85 -8.67
C GLY A 108 4.14 6.04 -8.09
N PRO A 109 4.74 5.09 -8.84
CA PRO A 109 5.82 4.27 -8.32
C PRO A 109 7.05 5.10 -7.91
N LEU A 110 7.41 6.13 -8.69
CA LEU A 110 8.52 7.03 -8.35
C LEU A 110 8.22 7.81 -7.07
N GLY A 111 7.03 8.41 -6.98
CA GLY A 111 6.60 9.16 -5.78
C GLY A 111 6.52 8.28 -4.53
N TRP A 112 6.18 7.00 -4.66
CA TRP A 112 6.23 6.05 -3.55
C TRP A 112 7.66 5.82 -3.04
N HIS A 113 8.64 5.68 -3.94
CA HIS A 113 10.04 5.50 -3.54
C HIS A 113 10.61 6.76 -2.85
N GLU A 114 10.21 7.95 -3.28
CA GLU A 114 10.59 9.20 -2.61
C GLU A 114 10.06 9.25 -1.17
N ARG A 115 8.79 8.84 -0.96
CA ARG A 115 8.20 8.74 0.37
C ARG A 115 8.82 7.62 1.21
N LEU A 116 9.17 6.49 0.58
CA LEU A 116 9.88 5.41 1.25
C LEU A 116 11.23 5.91 1.79
N ALA A 117 12.00 6.64 0.99
CA ALA A 117 13.28 7.20 1.42
C ALA A 117 13.12 8.10 2.66
N GLN A 118 12.05 8.88 2.72
CA GLN A 118 11.71 9.70 3.89
C GLN A 118 11.26 8.87 5.09
N ALA A 119 10.62 7.71 4.87
CA ALA A 119 10.11 6.82 5.92
C ALA A 119 11.18 5.96 6.58
N MET A 120 12.21 5.56 5.84
CA MET A 120 13.27 4.67 6.34
C MET A 120 13.88 5.13 7.68
N PRO A 121 14.27 6.41 7.88
CA PRO A 121 14.76 6.87 9.18
C PRO A 121 13.73 6.77 10.32
N ARG A 122 12.42 6.90 10.02
CA ARG A 122 11.36 6.73 11.02
C ARG A 122 11.20 5.27 11.42
N LEU A 123 11.24 4.34 10.46
CA LEU A 123 11.22 2.90 10.73
C LEU A 123 12.40 2.49 11.62
N THR A 124 13.61 2.97 11.31
CA THR A 124 14.79 2.68 12.13
C THR A 124 14.64 3.24 13.55
N ARG A 125 14.09 4.46 13.73
CA ARG A 125 13.85 5.04 15.06
C ARG A 125 12.73 4.35 15.83
N ALA A 126 11.70 3.88 15.14
CA ALA A 126 10.60 3.14 15.76
C ALA A 126 11.07 1.82 16.38
N TYR A 127 12.15 1.24 15.85
CA TYR A 127 12.86 0.13 16.48
C TYR A 127 14.15 0.59 17.16
N ALA A 128 14.05 0.98 18.43
CA ALA A 128 15.20 1.37 19.24
C ALA A 128 16.16 0.21 19.60
N GLY A 129 16.03 -0.96 18.95
CA GLY A 129 16.76 -2.18 19.27
C GLY A 129 16.19 -2.93 20.46
N GLY A 130 16.97 -3.88 20.99
CA GLY A 130 16.65 -4.59 22.24
C GLY A 130 15.85 -5.88 22.11
N CYS A 131 15.45 -6.30 20.91
CA CYS A 131 14.77 -7.58 20.67
C CYS A 131 15.68 -8.68 20.07
N THR A 132 17.00 -8.55 20.21
CA THR A 132 17.99 -9.49 19.66
C THR A 132 18.03 -10.84 20.36
N ASP A 133 17.57 -10.91 21.61
CA ASP A 133 17.53 -12.12 22.45
C ASP A 133 16.07 -12.46 22.86
N GLY A 134 15.14 -12.21 21.93
CA GLY A 134 13.70 -12.32 22.16
C GLY A 134 13.01 -10.96 22.30
N HIS A 135 11.72 -10.94 21.99
CA HIS A 135 10.91 -9.72 22.06
C HIS A 135 10.77 -9.26 23.51
N ARG A 136 11.02 -7.98 23.76
CA ARG A 136 10.75 -7.34 25.04
C ARG A 136 9.51 -6.47 24.88
N ASP A 137 8.45 -6.84 25.60
CA ASP A 137 7.20 -6.09 25.57
C ASP A 137 7.46 -4.65 26.06
N HIS A 138 7.13 -3.69 25.21
CA HIS A 138 7.14 -2.29 25.62
C HIS A 138 5.83 -2.01 26.35
N VAL A 139 5.88 -1.78 27.65
CA VAL A 139 4.70 -1.33 28.42
C VAL A 139 4.27 0.03 27.88
N PRO A 140 3.08 0.16 27.27
CA PRO A 140 2.62 1.45 26.76
C PRO A 140 2.50 2.45 27.91
N ARG A 141 2.85 3.72 27.65
CA ARG A 141 2.51 4.76 28.62
C ARG A 141 1.00 4.80 28.80
N SER A 142 0.54 4.85 30.05
CA SER A 142 -0.86 5.16 30.34
C SER A 142 -1.06 6.68 30.27
N TRP A 143 -2.17 7.10 29.67
CA TRP A 143 -2.65 8.48 29.71
C TRP A 143 -3.79 8.68 30.73
N VAL A 144 -4.20 7.62 31.43
CA VAL A 144 -5.28 7.67 32.42
C VAL A 144 -4.92 8.67 33.52
N GLY A 145 -5.77 9.68 33.71
CA GLY A 145 -5.60 10.71 34.74
C GLY A 145 -4.37 11.62 34.55
N THR A 146 -3.71 11.57 33.38
CA THR A 146 -2.57 12.45 33.08
C THR A 146 -3.04 13.83 32.63
N THR A 147 -4.17 13.88 31.92
CA THR A 147 -4.80 15.14 31.51
C THR A 147 -5.58 15.71 32.68
N ASP A 148 -5.30 16.96 33.04
CA ASP A 148 -6.18 17.70 33.96
C ASP A 148 -7.45 18.09 33.19
N GLU A 149 -8.56 17.43 33.50
CA GLU A 149 -9.84 17.66 32.84
C GLU A 149 -10.38 19.08 33.09
N GLN A 150 -10.07 19.70 34.22
CA GLN A 150 -10.51 21.07 34.50
C GLN A 150 -9.73 22.06 33.62
N ASP A 151 -8.41 21.89 33.53
CA ASP A 151 -7.57 22.69 32.65
C ASP A 151 -7.95 22.49 31.18
N TRP A 152 -8.17 21.24 30.75
CA TRP A 152 -8.63 20.91 29.40
C TRP A 152 -9.97 21.57 29.05
N ASN A 153 -10.96 21.51 29.95
CA ASN A 153 -12.25 22.16 29.75
C ASN A 153 -12.15 23.69 29.74
N ALA A 154 -11.30 24.27 30.59
CA ALA A 154 -11.03 25.71 30.59
C ALA A 154 -10.35 26.17 29.29
N TRP A 155 -9.44 25.35 28.75
CA TRP A 155 -8.74 25.60 27.49
C TRP A 155 -9.68 25.50 26.28
N THR A 156 -10.44 24.42 26.17
CA THR A 156 -11.30 24.14 25.01
C THR A 156 -12.58 24.97 24.94
N SER A 157 -13.03 25.54 26.06
CA SER A 157 -14.18 26.46 26.11
C SER A 157 -13.90 27.87 25.61
N LYS A 158 -12.64 28.20 25.25
CA LYS A 158 -12.24 29.49 24.67
C LYS A 158 -11.64 29.28 23.28
N ALA A 159 -12.27 29.85 22.26
CA ALA A 159 -11.86 29.71 20.85
C ALA A 159 -10.43 30.20 20.54
N HIS A 160 -9.81 30.96 21.45
CA HIS A 160 -8.47 31.52 21.32
C HIS A 160 -7.71 31.48 22.65
N ALA A 161 -7.65 30.31 23.29
CA ALA A 161 -6.72 30.14 24.41
C ALA A 161 -5.29 30.47 23.93
N ARG A 162 -4.73 31.57 24.47
CA ARG A 162 -3.34 31.99 24.29
C ARG A 162 -2.52 31.48 25.46
#